data_AF-A0A9P2LBH1-F1
#
_entry.id   AF-A0A9P2LBH1-F1
#
_cell.length_a   1.000
_cell.length_b   1.000
_cell.length_c   1.000
_cell.angle_alpha   90.00
_cell.angle_beta   90.00
_cell.angle_gamma   90.00
#
_symmetry.space_group_name_H-M   'P 1'
#
loop_
_entity.id
_entity.type
_entity.pdbx_description
1 polymer ?
#
loop_
_entity_poly.entity_id
_entity_poly.type
_entity_poly.pdbx_seq_one_letter_code
_entity_poly.pdbx_strand_id
1 'polypeptide(L)' 'MKIEELDDQELYELAQSVIGCRISLRSSGKVPEDDREDLSMQLQSLFELNRAELIQIILLHSDRYKKENL' A
#
# COMPACT_ATOMS: atom_id res chain seq x y z
N MET A 1 9.19 -10.42 -12.20
CA MET A 1 8.20 -11.03 -11.30
C MET A 1 6.88 -10.34 -11.57
N LYS A 2 5.89 -11.09 -12.05
CA LYS A 2 4.54 -10.57 -12.22
C LYS A 2 3.81 -10.68 -10.89
N ILE A 3 2.96 -9.70 -10.55
CA ILE A 3 2.26 -9.68 -9.25
C ILE A 3 1.36 -10.91 -9.08
N GLU A 4 0.86 -11.44 -10.19
CA GLU A 4 0.01 -12.62 -10.24
C GLU A 4 0.74 -13.92 -9.87
N GLU A 5 2.08 -13.91 -9.91
CA GLU A 5 2.93 -15.06 -9.57
C GLU A 5 3.20 -15.18 -8.06
N LEU A 6 2.86 -14.15 -7.28
CA LEU A 6 3.08 -14.13 -5.83
C LEU A 6 2.09 -15.00 -5.09
N ASP A 7 2.53 -15.67 -4.03
CA ASP A 7 1.61 -16.33 -3.10
C ASP A 7 0.85 -15.30 -2.23
N ASP A 8 -0.11 -15.78 -1.43
CA ASP A 8 -0.96 -14.88 -0.65
C ASP A 8 -0.19 -14.16 0.47
N GLN A 9 0.87 -14.76 1.01
CA GLN A 9 1.74 -14.14 2.01
C GLN A 9 2.60 -13.05 1.37
N GLU A 10 3.20 -13.34 0.21
CA GLU A 10 3.97 -12.38 -0.57
C GLU A 10 3.11 -11.19 -1.00
N LEU A 11 1.86 -11.42 -1.41
CA LEU A 11 0.91 -10.35 -1.69
C LEU A 11 0.59 -9.52 -0.46
N TYR A 12 0.34 -10.16 0.68
CA TYR A 12 0.07 -9.46 1.93
C TYR A 12 1.23 -8.56 2.36
N GLU A 13 2.46 -9.09 2.33
CA GLU A 13 3.67 -8.35 2.65
C GLU A 13 3.91 -7.19 1.68
N LEU A 14 3.66 -7.40 0.39
CA LEU A 14 3.79 -6.35 -0.61
C LEU A 14 2.75 -5.25 -0.40
N ALA A 15 1.49 -5.60 -0.09
CA ALA A 15 0.43 -4.64 0.24
C ALA A 15 0.80 -3.80 1.47
N GLN A 16 1.30 -4.45 2.54
CA GLN A 16 1.81 -3.76 3.72
C GLN A 16 2.94 -2.79 3.38
N SER A 17 3.90 -3.24 2.56
CA SER A 17 5.06 -2.45 2.15
C SER A 17 4.64 -1.18 1.41
N VAL A 18 3.79 -1.29 0.38
CA VAL A 18 3.41 -0.12 -0.45
C VAL A 18 2.59 0.91 0.32
N ILE A 19 1.70 0.47 1.22
CA ILE A 19 0.96 1.39 2.10
C ILE A 19 1.93 2.02 3.12
N GLY A 20 2.82 1.23 3.74
CA GLY A 20 3.82 1.71 4.68
C GLY A 20 4.77 2.75 4.08
N CYS A 21 5.19 2.57 2.82
CA CYS A 21 5.98 3.56 2.09
C CYS A 21 5.23 4.90 1.94
N ARG A 22 3.92 4.86 1.61
CA ARG A 22 3.10 6.07 1.52
C ARG A 22 2.94 6.76 2.87
N ILE A 23 2.72 6.00 3.96
CA ILE A 23 2.70 6.55 5.33
C ILE A 23 4.04 7.22 5.65
N SER A 24 5.16 6.60 5.28
CA SER A 24 6.50 7.13 5.53
C SER A 24 6.75 8.46 4.79
N LEU A 25 6.23 8.64 3.57
CA LEU A 25 6.29 9.93 2.87
C LEU A 25 5.61 11.05 3.65
N ARG A 26 4.44 10.76 4.25
CA ARG A 26 3.67 11.72 5.05
C ARG A 26 4.41 12.07 6.33
N SER A 27 4.87 11.07 7.07
CA SER A 27 5.66 11.24 8.28
C SER A 27 6.98 11.99 8.04
N SER A 28 7.52 11.96 6.81
CA SER A 28 8.71 12.72 6.43
C SER A 28 8.43 14.18 6.06
N GLY A 29 7.17 14.60 5.98
CA GLY A 29 6.76 15.95 5.54
C GLY A 29 6.91 16.21 4.05
N LYS A 30 7.23 15.19 3.23
CA LYS A 30 7.35 15.32 1.77
C LYS A 30 6.00 15.55 1.08
N VAL A 31 4.92 15.03 1.66
CA VAL A 31 3.55 15.21 1.19
C VAL A 31 2.64 15.53 2.39
N PRO A 32 1.47 16.19 2.20
CA PRO A 32 0.54 16.50 3.28
C PRO A 32 0.12 15.27 4.09
N GLU A 33 -0.16 15.44 5.38
CA GLU A 33 -0.55 14.33 6.28
C GLU A 33 -2.04 13.98 6.22
N ASP A 34 -2.83 14.68 5.40
CA ASP A 34 -4.30 14.66 5.42
C ASP A 34 -4.92 13.25 5.28
N ASP A 35 -4.27 12.34 4.53
CA ASP A 35 -4.74 10.95 4.35
C ASP A 35 -3.91 9.91 5.15
N ARG A 36 -3.08 10.32 6.11
CA ARG A 36 -2.24 9.39 6.91
C ARG A 36 -3.09 8.44 7.76
N GLU A 37 -4.17 8.93 8.35
CA GLU A 37 -5.08 8.12 9.17
C GLU A 37 -5.79 7.07 8.31
N ASP A 38 -6.35 7.47 7.17
CA ASP A 38 -6.98 6.58 6.20
C ASP A 38 -6.04 5.47 5.71
N LEU A 39 -4.76 5.80 5.46
CA LEU A 39 -3.76 4.79 5.09
C LEU A 39 -3.45 3.82 6.23
N SER A 40 -3.43 4.32 7.46
CA SER A 40 -3.20 3.49 8.65
C SER A 40 -4.37 2.53 8.88
N MET A 41 -5.60 2.98 8.65
CA MET A 41 -6.79 2.13 8.67
C MET A 41 -6.74 1.07 7.57
N GLN A 42 -6.42 1.45 6.32
CA GLN A 42 -6.27 0.50 5.22
C GLN A 42 -5.20 -0.56 5.50
N LEU A 43 -4.06 -0.16 6.09
CA LEU A 43 -3.00 -1.09 6.49
C LEU A 43 -3.49 -2.11 7.54
N GLN A 44 -4.27 -1.64 8.52
CA GLN A 44 -4.84 -2.51 9.55
C GLN A 44 -5.88 -3.47 8.99
N SER A 45 -6.68 -3.06 8.01
CA SER A 45 -7.72 -3.89 7.40
C SER A 45 -7.23 -4.88 6.35
N LEU A 46 -5.92 -4.93 6.03
CA LEU A 46 -5.41 -5.83 4.98
C LEU A 46 -5.73 -7.31 5.23
N PHE A 47 -5.81 -7.74 6.49
CA PHE A 47 -6.08 -9.15 6.82
C PHE A 47 -7.49 -9.61 6.45
N GLU A 48 -8.39 -8.67 6.18
CA GLU A 48 -9.78 -8.92 5.79
C GLU A 48 -9.92 -9.12 4.28
N LEU A 49 -8.87 -8.80 3.51
CA LEU A 49 -8.91 -8.76 2.05
C LEU A 49 -8.62 -10.13 1.44
N ASN A 50 -9.32 -10.43 0.35
CA ASN A 50 -8.99 -11.56 -0.50
C ASN A 50 -7.86 -11.23 -1.49
N ARG A 51 -7.35 -12.26 -2.16
CA ARG A 51 -6.25 -12.16 -3.14
C ARG A 51 -6.47 -11.07 -4.20
N ALA A 52 -7.67 -11.00 -4.79
CA ALA A 52 -7.95 -10.03 -5.84
C ALA A 52 -7.95 -8.59 -5.29
N GLU A 53 -8.48 -8.40 -4.08
CA GLU A 53 -8.47 -7.12 -3.37
C GLU A 53 -7.04 -6.70 -3.00
N LEU A 54 -6.20 -7.62 -2.52
CA LEU A 54 -4.78 -7.35 -2.25
C LEU A 54 -4.04 -6.89 -3.51
N ILE A 55 -4.25 -7.56 -4.65
CA ILE A 55 -3.65 -7.15 -5.92
C ILE A 55 -4.11 -5.74 -6.31
N GLN A 56 -5.40 -5.42 -6.18
CA GLN A 56 -5.92 -4.08 -6.47
C GLN A 56 -5.30 -3.00 -5.57
N ILE A 57 -5.18 -3.27 -4.27
CA ILE A 57 -4.51 -2.39 -3.31
C ILE A 57 -3.07 -2.16 -3.71
N ILE A 58 -2.31 -3.23 -4.03
CA ILE A 58 -0.91 -3.09 -4.42
C ILE A 58 -0.76 -2.22 -5.65
N LEU A 59 -1.56 -2.45 -6.69
CA LEU A 59 -1.51 -1.68 -7.93
C LEU A 59 -1.85 -0.20 -7.69
N LEU A 60 -2.93 0.08 -6.95
CA LEU A 60 -3.37 1.43 -6.62
C LEU A 60 -2.30 2.20 -5.82
N HIS A 61 -1.80 1.60 -4.75
CA HIS A 61 -0.86 2.28 -3.85
C HIS A 61 0.54 2.39 -4.47
N SER A 62 0.94 1.44 -5.31
CA SER A 62 2.18 1.55 -6.09
C SER A 62 2.14 2.73 -7.07
N ASP A 63 1.03 2.92 -7.78
CA ASP A 63 0.84 4.06 -8.70
C ASP A 63 0.83 5.39 -7.95
N ARG A 64 0.08 5.48 -6.84
CA ARG A 64 0.04 6.69 -6.00
C ARG A 64 1.40 7.01 -5.40
N TYR A 65 2.10 6.02 -4.85
CA TYR A 65 3.44 6.21 -4.29
C TYR A 65 4.42 6.77 -5.33
N LYS A 66 4.39 6.25 -6.57
CA LYS A 66 5.22 6.78 -7.66
C LYS A 66 4.92 8.25 -7.92
N LYS A 67 3.64 8.65 -7.95
CA LYS A 67 3.23 10.04 -8.17
C LYS A 67 3.60 10.97 -7.01
N GLU A 68 3.54 10.46 -5.78
CA GLU A 68 3.87 11.21 -4.56
C GLU A 68 5.38 11.36 -4.34
N ASN A 69 6.19 10.47 -4.91
CA ASN A 69 7.65 10.45 -4.75
C ASN A 69 8.42 11.03 -5.96
N LEU A 70 7.70 11.63 -6.92
CA LEU A 70 8.25 12.40 -8.04
C LEU A 70 8.31 13.89 -7.69
#